data_AF-A0A7S2FVK7-F1
#
_entry.id   AF-A0A7S2FVK7-F1
#
_cell.length_a   1.000
_cell.length_b   1.000
_cell.length_c   1.000
_cell.angle_alpha   90.00
_cell.angle_beta   90.00
_cell.angle_gamma   90.00
#
_symmetry.space_group_name_H-M   'P 1'
#
loop_
_entity.id
_entity.type
_entity.pdbx_description
1 polymer ?
#
loop_
_entity_poly.entity_id
_entity_poly.type
_entity_poly.pdbx_seq_one_letter_code
_entity_poly.pdbx_strand_id
1 'polypeptide(L)'
;MRSIVLACLAVGSDAFMAPHRLGVKRGSSSIELGSVAERPAPTMSEGPPMGQHGTGSKFMPLTQLDSEEYAPRTVQVAGVLPGLTKEEFYAPQSAPAAPPGQWQFDFSDPEGPQMGTIAFPGSANVQACEDPVAIVTNSAHLHISLANNVEAEVVVLIDRANTEFYNNKFFLFADAAGTTYLKWQSELPEGHEVLGRIMLVQIPFLSTMGKKTSGWMEEADDYSG
;
A
#
# COMPACT_ATOMS: atom_id res chain seq x y z
N MET A 1 3.32 -13.72 53.90
CA MET A 1 2.74 -12.50 54.51
C MET A 1 2.63 -11.48 53.38
N ARG A 2 1.48 -10.98 52.94
CA ARG A 2 0.11 -10.93 53.47
C ARG A 2 -0.88 -11.28 52.34
N SER A 3 -1.86 -12.10 52.67
CA SER A 3 -3.06 -12.36 51.88
C SER A 3 -3.98 -11.15 51.84
N ILE A 4 -4.67 -10.93 50.72
CA ILE A 4 -6.02 -10.38 50.71
C ILE A 4 -6.90 -11.35 49.91
N VAL A 5 -8.01 -11.69 50.55
CA VAL A 5 -9.03 -12.66 50.18
C VAL A 5 -10.37 -11.91 50.18
N LEU A 6 -11.32 -12.41 49.37
CA LEU A 6 -12.76 -12.14 49.33
C LEU A 6 -13.19 -10.85 48.57
N ALA A 7 -14.28 -10.85 47.78
CA ALA A 7 -15.48 -11.69 47.86
C ALA A 7 -16.17 -11.92 46.50
N CYS A 8 -16.70 -13.13 46.36
CA CYS A 8 -17.79 -13.48 45.44
C CYS A 8 -19.10 -12.85 45.92
N LEU A 9 -19.89 -12.33 44.99
CA LEU A 9 -21.33 -12.19 45.12
C LEU A 9 -21.97 -12.67 43.82
N ALA A 10 -22.49 -13.89 43.86
CA ALA A 10 -23.44 -14.39 42.89
C ALA A 10 -24.85 -14.05 43.38
N VAL A 11 -25.63 -13.36 42.56
CA VAL A 11 -27.09 -13.39 42.60
C VAL A 11 -27.54 -13.60 41.17
N GLY A 12 -28.09 -14.77 40.91
CA GLY A 12 -28.77 -15.06 39.66
C GLY A 12 -30.19 -14.51 39.67
N SER A 13 -30.73 -14.31 38.48
CA SER A 13 -32.14 -14.60 38.18
C SER A 13 -32.38 -14.43 36.70
N ASP A 14 -33.11 -15.39 36.15
CA ASP A 14 -33.56 -15.51 34.78
C ASP A 14 -34.07 -14.21 34.15
N ALA A 15 -33.56 -13.92 32.95
CA ALA A 15 -34.34 -13.23 31.93
C ALA A 15 -33.88 -13.76 30.57
N PHE A 16 -34.57 -14.81 30.14
CA PHE A 16 -34.65 -15.26 28.76
C PHE A 16 -35.18 -14.10 27.90
N MET A 17 -34.30 -13.23 27.42
CA MET A 17 -34.66 -12.22 26.43
C MET A 17 -34.54 -12.82 25.03
N ALA A 18 -35.70 -13.01 24.43
CA ALA A 18 -35.87 -13.35 23.02
C ALA A 18 -35.03 -12.41 22.13
N PRO A 19 -34.53 -12.91 20.98
CA PRO A 19 -33.87 -12.04 20.02
C PRO A 19 -34.86 -10.96 19.59
N HIS A 20 -34.46 -9.71 19.77
CA HIS A 20 -35.13 -8.56 19.18
C HIS A 20 -35.12 -8.79 17.67
N ARG A 21 -36.22 -9.35 17.13
CA ARG A 21 -36.53 -9.33 15.71
C ARG A 21 -36.66 -7.86 15.34
N LEU A 22 -35.57 -7.25 14.90
CA LEU A 22 -35.64 -6.11 14.01
C LEU A 22 -36.41 -6.62 12.79
N GLY A 23 -37.71 -6.31 12.79
CA GLY A 23 -38.56 -6.50 11.64
C GLY A 23 -38.00 -5.67 10.52
N VAL A 24 -37.15 -6.27 9.70
CA VAL A 24 -36.91 -5.82 8.34
C VAL A 24 -38.26 -5.94 7.65
N LYS A 25 -39.04 -4.85 7.69
CA LYS A 25 -40.07 -4.64 6.69
C LYS A 25 -39.33 -4.70 5.36
N ARG A 26 -39.44 -5.82 4.65
CA ARG A 26 -39.21 -5.85 3.21
C ARG A 26 -40.29 -4.99 2.60
N GLY A 27 -40.09 -3.67 2.67
CA GLY A 27 -40.68 -2.78 1.70
C GLY A 27 -40.10 -3.22 0.37
N SER A 28 -40.94 -3.82 -0.46
CA SER A 28 -40.71 -3.87 -1.89
C SER A 28 -40.77 -2.43 -2.41
N SER A 29 -39.77 -1.62 -2.07
CA SER A 29 -39.44 -0.46 -2.87
C SER A 29 -38.70 -1.06 -4.06
N SER A 30 -39.47 -1.43 -5.08
CA SER A 30 -38.99 -1.41 -6.45
C SER A 30 -38.21 -0.10 -6.56
N ILE A 31 -36.89 -0.19 -6.72
CA ILE A 31 -36.14 0.96 -7.21
C ILE A 31 -36.73 1.18 -8.59
N GLU A 32 -37.65 2.14 -8.70
CA GLU A 32 -37.98 2.69 -9.99
C GLU A 32 -36.65 3.22 -10.52
N LEU A 33 -36.07 2.45 -11.44
CA LEU A 33 -35.11 2.96 -12.40
C LEU A 33 -35.85 4.09 -13.10
N GLY A 34 -35.81 5.28 -12.49
CA GLY A 34 -36.30 6.50 -13.09
C GLY A 34 -35.68 6.52 -14.46
N SER A 35 -36.54 6.57 -15.49
CA SER A 35 -36.10 6.63 -16.87
C SER A 35 -34.97 7.65 -16.92
N VAL A 36 -33.77 7.21 -17.29
CA VAL A 36 -32.68 8.14 -17.60
C VAL A 36 -33.26 8.98 -18.71
N ALA A 37 -33.68 10.20 -18.38
CA ALA A 37 -34.12 11.15 -19.38
C ALA A 37 -32.97 11.20 -20.38
N GLU A 38 -33.23 10.77 -21.62
CA GLU A 38 -32.28 10.94 -22.71
C GLU A 38 -31.87 12.40 -22.67
N ARG A 39 -30.62 12.67 -22.27
CA ARG A 39 -30.08 14.01 -22.40
C ARG A 39 -30.19 14.32 -23.88
N PRO A 40 -30.88 15.42 -24.27
CA PRO A 40 -30.93 15.79 -25.67
C PRO A 40 -29.51 15.87 -26.18
N ALA A 41 -29.24 15.21 -27.31
CA ALA A 41 -27.95 15.31 -27.97
C ALA A 41 -27.64 16.80 -28.14
N PRO A 42 -26.42 17.26 -27.79
CA PRO A 42 -26.08 18.67 -27.93
C PRO A 42 -26.34 19.08 -29.38
N THR A 43 -27.19 20.09 -29.57
CA THR A 43 -27.45 20.69 -30.88
C THR A 43 -26.12 21.22 -31.43
N MET A 44 -25.61 20.58 -32.47
CA MET A 44 -24.28 20.81 -33.08
C MET A 44 -24.18 22.15 -33.84
N SER A 45 -24.75 23.24 -33.34
CA SER A 45 -24.75 24.54 -34.04
C SER A 45 -24.02 25.68 -33.35
N GLU A 46 -23.46 25.48 -32.15
CA GLU A 46 -22.63 26.48 -31.49
C GLU A 46 -21.25 25.86 -31.20
N GLY A 47 -20.18 26.58 -31.54
CA GLY A 47 -18.81 26.16 -31.23
C GLY A 47 -18.62 25.95 -29.71
N PRO A 48 -17.48 25.39 -29.29
CA PRO A 48 -17.23 25.15 -27.87
C PRO A 48 -17.43 26.45 -27.06
N PRO A 49 -18.15 26.39 -25.91
CA PRO A 49 -18.33 27.52 -25.03
C PRO A 49 -17.04 28.29 -24.78
N MET A 50 -17.10 29.63 -24.82
CA MET A 50 -15.95 30.47 -24.56
C MET A 50 -15.32 30.12 -23.18
N GLY A 51 -14.00 29.94 -23.16
CA GLY A 51 -13.26 29.46 -21.98
C GLY A 51 -12.89 27.98 -22.03
N GLN A 52 -13.33 27.22 -23.04
CA GLN A 52 -12.88 25.85 -23.27
C GLN A 52 -11.56 25.78 -24.04
N HIS A 53 -10.90 24.61 -23.98
CA HIS A 53 -9.71 24.32 -24.77
C HIS A 53 -9.93 24.66 -26.25
N GLY A 54 -8.99 25.38 -26.84
CA GLY A 54 -9.05 25.82 -28.23
C GLY A 54 -9.85 27.10 -28.47
N THR A 55 -10.56 27.64 -27.47
CA THR A 55 -11.26 28.92 -27.62
C THR A 55 -10.32 30.11 -27.43
N GLY A 56 -10.43 31.12 -28.29
CA GLY A 56 -9.60 32.33 -28.24
C GLY A 56 -8.10 32.04 -28.27
N SER A 57 -7.69 31.01 -29.04
CA SER A 57 -6.32 30.52 -29.17
C SER A 57 -5.64 30.12 -27.85
N LYS A 58 -6.43 29.68 -26.85
CA LYS A 58 -5.94 29.20 -25.57
C LYS A 58 -6.08 27.68 -25.50
N PHE A 59 -4.95 27.01 -25.29
CA PHE A 59 -4.89 25.56 -25.26
C PHE A 59 -4.46 25.09 -23.87
N MET A 60 -5.13 24.06 -23.35
CA MET A 60 -4.68 23.37 -22.15
C MET A 60 -3.36 22.66 -22.43
N PRO A 61 -2.40 22.64 -21.49
CA PRO A 61 -1.24 21.77 -21.58
C PRO A 61 -1.71 20.32 -21.44
N LEU A 62 -1.49 19.53 -22.48
CA LEU A 62 -1.86 18.11 -22.51
C LEU A 62 -0.58 17.29 -22.61
N THR A 63 -0.51 16.24 -21.80
CA THR A 63 0.48 15.16 -21.93
C THR A 63 -0.30 13.85 -21.88
N GLN A 64 0.15 12.88 -22.67
CA GLN A 64 -0.38 11.53 -22.68
C GLN A 64 0.69 10.62 -22.09
N LEU A 65 0.28 9.49 -21.51
CA LEU A 65 1.21 8.40 -21.28
C LEU A 65 1.75 7.93 -22.64
N ASP A 66 3.07 8.03 -22.81
CA ASP A 66 3.73 7.93 -24.12
C ASP A 66 3.82 6.48 -24.65
N SER A 67 3.56 5.46 -23.82
CA SER A 67 3.58 4.04 -24.24
C SER A 67 2.74 3.12 -23.32
N GLU A 68 2.79 1.80 -23.53
CA GLU A 68 2.32 0.76 -22.59
C GLU A 68 3.16 0.71 -21.28
N GLU A 69 3.79 1.83 -20.93
CA GLU A 69 4.59 1.94 -19.73
C GLU A 69 3.70 1.69 -18.50
N TYR A 70 4.30 1.05 -17.52
CA TYR A 70 3.67 0.87 -16.25
C TYR A 70 3.47 2.25 -15.62
N ALA A 71 2.21 2.61 -15.32
CA ALA A 71 1.95 3.81 -14.55
C ALA A 71 2.54 3.64 -13.13
N PRO A 72 2.94 4.74 -12.46
CA PRO A 72 3.26 4.71 -11.04
C PRO A 72 2.12 4.06 -10.24
N ARG A 73 2.48 3.25 -9.25
CA ARG A 73 1.53 2.53 -8.41
C ARG A 73 1.52 3.15 -7.02
N THR A 74 0.34 3.55 -6.56
CA THR A 74 0.12 3.99 -5.18
C THR A 74 0.01 2.78 -4.27
N VAL A 75 0.74 2.82 -3.16
CA VAL A 75 0.81 1.74 -2.17
C VAL A 75 0.69 2.34 -0.77
N GLN A 76 -0.17 1.75 0.05
CA GLN A 76 -0.38 2.16 1.43
C GLN A 76 0.81 1.75 2.31
N VAL A 77 1.18 2.61 3.25
CA VAL A 77 2.24 2.36 4.22
C VAL A 77 1.64 1.63 5.43
N ALA A 78 2.25 0.52 5.84
CA ALA A 78 1.85 -0.22 7.03
C ALA A 78 2.45 0.37 8.33
N GLY A 79 3.68 0.86 8.26
CA GLY A 79 4.34 1.47 9.41
C GLY A 79 5.85 1.53 9.23
N VAL A 80 6.55 1.62 10.37
CA VAL A 80 7.99 1.88 10.44
C VAL A 80 8.70 0.74 11.17
N LEU A 81 9.83 0.27 10.64
CA LEU A 81 10.75 -0.62 11.37
C LEU A 81 11.86 0.18 12.06
N PRO A 82 12.26 -0.22 13.29
CA PRO A 82 11.81 -1.38 14.06
C PRO A 82 10.47 -1.11 14.77
N GLY A 83 9.80 -2.17 15.21
CA GLY A 83 8.60 -2.07 16.05
C GLY A 83 7.27 -2.24 15.31
N LEU A 84 7.29 -2.41 14.00
CA LEU A 84 6.12 -2.82 13.22
C LEU A 84 5.61 -4.19 13.70
N THR A 85 4.33 -4.27 14.05
CA THR A 85 3.65 -5.52 14.40
C THR A 85 3.08 -6.20 13.16
N LYS A 86 2.76 -7.50 13.29
CA LYS A 86 2.08 -8.25 12.22
C LYS A 86 0.71 -7.63 11.92
N GLU A 87 -0.01 -7.22 12.97
CA GLU A 87 -1.35 -6.62 12.85
C GLU A 87 -1.30 -5.30 12.06
N GLU A 88 -0.34 -4.43 12.36
CA GLU A 88 -0.11 -3.19 11.61
C GLU A 88 0.29 -3.46 10.16
N PHE A 89 1.08 -4.52 9.91
CA PHE A 89 1.46 -4.91 8.55
C PHE A 89 0.27 -5.34 7.67
N TYR A 90 -0.74 -5.99 8.26
CA TYR A 90 -1.95 -6.41 7.54
C TYR A 90 -3.08 -5.37 7.57
N ALA A 91 -2.99 -4.31 8.38
CA ALA A 91 -4.04 -3.31 8.49
C ALA A 91 -4.34 -2.57 7.16
N PRO A 92 -3.33 -2.16 6.34
CA PRO A 92 -3.61 -1.47 5.09
C PRO A 92 -4.29 -2.36 4.05
N GLN A 93 -5.25 -1.78 3.35
CA GLN A 93 -5.83 -2.40 2.15
C GLN A 93 -4.94 -2.13 0.93
N SER A 94 -4.88 -3.08 0.01
CA SER A 94 -4.21 -2.90 -1.28
C SER A 94 -5.23 -2.79 -2.41
N ALA A 95 -4.82 -2.13 -3.49
CA ALA A 95 -5.58 -2.07 -4.73
C ALA A 95 -4.87 -2.90 -5.81
N PRO A 96 -5.63 -3.53 -6.72
CA PRO A 96 -5.04 -4.23 -7.86
C PRO A 96 -4.25 -3.27 -8.74
N ALA A 97 -3.25 -3.81 -9.43
CA ALA A 97 -2.50 -3.09 -10.46
C ALA A 97 -3.44 -2.55 -11.55
N ALA A 98 -3.24 -1.29 -11.94
CA ALA A 98 -3.90 -0.75 -13.13
C ALA A 98 -3.34 -1.41 -14.40
N PRO A 99 -4.17 -1.68 -15.41
CA PRO A 99 -3.68 -2.13 -16.71
C PRO A 99 -2.66 -1.15 -17.32
N PRO A 100 -1.72 -1.63 -18.17
CA PRO A 100 -0.79 -0.75 -18.89
C PRO A 100 -1.50 0.41 -19.60
N GLY A 101 -0.93 1.62 -19.50
CA GLY A 101 -1.53 2.84 -20.06
C GLY A 101 -2.75 3.38 -19.30
N GLN A 102 -3.12 2.80 -18.14
CA GLN A 102 -4.17 3.32 -17.26
C GLN A 102 -3.60 3.86 -15.95
N TRP A 103 -4.37 4.75 -15.33
CA TRP A 103 -4.04 5.32 -14.03
C TRP A 103 -4.59 4.48 -12.90
N GLN A 104 -3.81 4.38 -11.83
CA GLN A 104 -4.32 3.96 -10.53
C GLN A 104 -4.66 5.21 -9.72
N PHE A 105 -5.83 5.18 -9.08
CA PHE A 105 -6.28 6.24 -8.21
C PHE A 105 -6.30 5.75 -6.77
N ASP A 106 -5.85 6.57 -5.85
CA ASP A 106 -6.05 6.38 -4.41
C ASP A 106 -6.94 7.52 -3.91
N PHE A 107 -8.08 7.15 -3.33
CA PHE A 107 -9.00 8.08 -2.72
C PHE A 107 -8.91 7.88 -1.21
N SER A 108 -8.22 8.79 -0.55
CA SER A 108 -8.02 8.75 0.89
C SER A 108 -9.37 8.74 1.61
N ASP A 109 -9.65 7.70 2.40
CA ASP A 109 -10.85 7.63 3.25
C ASP A 109 -10.58 8.39 4.56
N PRO A 110 -11.13 9.59 4.77
CA PRO A 110 -10.81 10.44 5.92
C PRO A 110 -11.15 9.78 7.27
N GLU A 111 -12.06 8.80 7.30
CA GLU A 111 -12.44 8.08 8.52
C GLU A 111 -11.68 6.76 8.69
N GLY A 112 -10.89 6.36 7.68
CA GLY A 112 -10.08 5.15 7.69
C GLY A 112 -8.71 5.35 8.37
N PRO A 113 -8.08 4.27 8.85
CA PRO A 113 -6.72 4.35 9.36
C PRO A 113 -5.76 4.70 8.22
N GLN A 114 -5.23 5.93 8.22
CA GLN A 114 -4.25 6.39 7.24
C GLN A 114 -2.89 6.58 7.90
N MET A 115 -1.96 5.66 7.61
CA MET A 115 -0.54 5.85 7.90
C MET A 115 0.18 6.60 6.76
N GLY A 116 -0.42 6.60 5.56
CA GLY A 116 0.04 7.34 4.39
C GLY A 116 0.10 6.47 3.13
N THR A 117 0.18 7.13 1.98
CA THR A 117 0.35 6.49 0.67
C THR A 117 1.65 6.95 0.03
N ILE A 118 2.38 6.03 -0.59
CA ILE A 118 3.54 6.36 -1.43
C ILE A 118 3.31 5.92 -2.87
N ALA A 119 3.83 6.69 -3.83
CA ALA A 119 3.87 6.31 -5.24
C ALA A 119 5.22 5.63 -5.55
N PHE A 120 5.17 4.37 -5.96
CA PHE A 120 6.32 3.68 -6.53
C PHE A 120 6.41 3.93 -8.04
N PRO A 121 7.63 4.02 -8.58
CA PRO A 121 7.83 4.17 -10.02
C PRO A 121 7.23 2.96 -10.76
N GLY A 122 6.69 3.24 -11.94
CA GLY A 122 6.19 2.22 -12.84
C GLY A 122 7.29 1.25 -13.26
N SER A 123 7.19 0.00 -12.84
CA SER A 123 8.13 -1.05 -13.23
C SER A 123 7.45 -2.41 -13.21
N ALA A 124 8.02 -3.38 -13.91
CA ALA A 124 7.51 -4.75 -13.92
C ALA A 124 7.45 -5.36 -12.51
N ASN A 125 8.43 -5.07 -11.65
CA ASN A 125 8.45 -5.58 -10.26
C ASN A 125 7.29 -5.04 -9.43
N VAL A 126 6.99 -3.74 -9.56
CA VAL A 126 5.90 -3.08 -8.82
C VAL A 126 4.53 -3.55 -9.31
N GLN A 127 4.42 -3.79 -10.61
CA GLN A 127 3.16 -4.23 -11.24
C GLN A 127 2.88 -5.72 -11.02
N ALA A 128 3.92 -6.53 -10.89
CA ALA A 128 3.80 -7.95 -10.56
C ALA A 128 3.34 -8.21 -9.11
N CYS A 129 3.35 -7.21 -8.23
CA CYS A 129 2.89 -7.37 -6.84
C CYS A 129 1.37 -7.59 -6.81
N GLU A 130 0.91 -8.72 -6.28
CA GLU A 130 -0.52 -8.98 -6.14
C GLU A 130 -1.11 -8.20 -4.97
N ASP A 131 -0.45 -8.23 -3.81
CA ASP A 131 -0.89 -7.56 -2.59
C ASP A 131 0.23 -6.67 -2.01
N PRO A 132 0.53 -5.52 -2.65
CA PRO A 132 1.62 -4.66 -2.24
C PRO A 132 1.30 -3.88 -0.96
N VAL A 133 2.32 -3.77 -0.10
CA VAL A 133 2.34 -2.88 1.05
C VAL A 133 3.72 -2.25 1.19
N ALA A 134 3.76 -1.00 1.65
CA ALA A 134 5.02 -0.30 1.89
C ALA A 134 5.33 -0.29 3.38
N ILE A 135 6.61 -0.36 3.73
CA ILE A 135 7.09 -0.04 5.08
C ILE A 135 8.27 0.91 4.99
N VAL A 136 8.45 1.72 6.03
CA VAL A 136 9.56 2.65 6.15
C VAL A 136 10.59 2.07 7.10
N THR A 137 11.88 2.21 6.79
CA THR A 137 12.97 1.79 7.67
C THR A 137 14.22 2.61 7.39
N ASN A 138 15.31 2.38 8.11
CA ASN A 138 16.60 2.99 7.86
C ASN A 138 17.51 2.05 7.03
N SER A 139 18.35 2.59 6.16
CA SER A 139 19.34 1.83 5.39
C SER A 139 20.26 0.97 6.28
N ALA A 140 20.61 1.46 7.47
CA ALA A 140 21.41 0.71 8.45
C ALA A 140 20.70 -0.56 8.94
N HIS A 141 19.38 -0.54 9.09
CA HIS A 141 18.59 -1.72 9.46
C HIS A 141 18.55 -2.78 8.37
N LEU A 142 18.71 -2.38 7.11
CA LEU A 142 18.83 -3.30 5.99
C LEU A 142 20.28 -3.72 5.72
N HIS A 143 21.23 -3.21 6.51
CA HIS A 143 22.67 -3.34 6.25
C HIS A 143 23.06 -2.89 4.85
N ILE A 144 22.40 -1.85 4.32
CA ILE A 144 22.74 -1.22 3.04
C ILE A 144 23.77 -0.13 3.31
N SER A 145 25.00 -0.34 2.85
CA SER A 145 26.05 0.68 2.88
C SER A 145 25.80 1.70 1.77
N LEU A 146 25.61 2.96 2.16
CA LEU A 146 25.47 4.08 1.25
C LEU A 146 26.77 4.90 1.16
N ALA A 147 26.88 5.72 0.12
CA ALA A 147 27.99 6.64 -0.10
C ALA A 147 28.33 7.44 1.16
N ASN A 148 29.61 7.53 1.51
CA ASN A 148 30.11 8.28 2.68
C ASN A 148 29.50 7.83 4.02
N ASN A 149 29.00 6.60 4.12
CA ASN A 149 28.34 6.06 5.32
C ASN A 149 27.15 6.90 5.81
N VAL A 150 26.46 7.58 4.88
CA VAL A 150 25.22 8.30 5.21
C VAL A 150 24.13 7.29 5.51
N GLU A 151 23.41 7.47 6.61
CA GLU A 151 22.17 6.74 6.86
C GLU A 151 21.00 7.48 6.21
N ALA A 152 20.10 6.72 5.59
CA ALA A 152 18.91 7.28 4.97
C ALA A 152 17.67 6.50 5.38
N GLU A 153 16.56 7.21 5.52
CA GLU A 153 15.24 6.61 5.54
C GLU A 153 14.95 6.04 4.15
N VAL A 154 14.54 4.78 4.09
CA VAL A 154 14.24 4.05 2.86
C VAL A 154 12.84 3.48 2.93
N VAL A 155 12.24 3.28 1.76
CA VAL A 155 10.91 2.67 1.65
C VAL A 155 11.05 1.30 1.01
N VAL A 156 10.46 0.29 1.64
CA VAL A 156 10.51 -1.09 1.19
C VAL A 156 9.12 -1.49 0.69
N LEU A 157 9.06 -1.91 -0.57
CA LEU A 157 7.87 -2.53 -1.16
C LEU A 157 7.90 -4.02 -0.86
N ILE A 158 6.83 -4.51 -0.27
CA ILE A 158 6.64 -5.92 0.07
C ILE A 158 5.36 -6.42 -0.59
N ASP A 159 5.42 -7.59 -1.22
CA ASP A 159 4.23 -8.30 -1.71
C ASP A 159 3.79 -9.34 -0.66
N ARG A 160 2.63 -9.09 -0.04
CA ARG A 160 2.05 -9.96 1.00
C ARG A 160 1.52 -11.27 0.43
N ALA A 161 1.21 -11.34 -0.87
CA ALA A 161 0.76 -12.57 -1.51
C ALA A 161 1.92 -13.57 -1.69
N ASN A 162 3.17 -13.08 -1.64
CA ASN A 162 4.36 -13.89 -1.89
C ASN A 162 5.00 -14.34 -0.57
N THR A 163 4.41 -15.38 0.05
CA THR A 163 4.84 -15.95 1.34
C THR A 163 5.64 -17.24 1.21
N GLU A 164 5.89 -17.72 -0.01
CA GLU A 164 6.71 -18.91 -0.22
C GLU A 164 8.18 -18.61 0.06
N PHE A 165 8.77 -19.37 0.98
CA PHE A 165 10.15 -19.16 1.41
C PHE A 165 11.15 -19.60 0.33
N TYR A 166 12.07 -18.70 -0.02
CA TYR A 166 13.21 -18.99 -0.88
C TYR A 166 14.51 -18.51 -0.23
N ASN A 167 15.50 -19.39 -0.11
CA ASN A 167 16.73 -19.07 0.63
C ASN A 167 17.62 -17.98 -0.01
N ASN A 168 17.32 -17.57 -1.25
CA ASN A 168 18.05 -16.56 -2.01
C ASN A 168 17.23 -15.28 -2.23
N LYS A 169 16.13 -15.09 -1.49
CA LYS A 169 15.29 -13.89 -1.54
C LYS A 169 15.16 -13.26 -0.16
N PHE A 170 14.83 -11.97 -0.16
CA PHE A 170 14.59 -11.22 1.06
C PHE A 170 13.09 -11.18 1.38
N PHE A 171 12.77 -11.33 2.65
CA PHE A 171 11.40 -11.34 3.15
C PHE A 171 11.27 -10.52 4.41
N LEU A 172 10.04 -10.12 4.71
CA LEU A 172 9.62 -9.76 6.05
C LEU A 172 9.19 -11.04 6.78
N PHE A 173 9.75 -11.25 7.97
CA PHE A 173 9.37 -12.34 8.86
C PHE A 173 8.69 -11.80 10.11
N ALA A 174 7.87 -12.62 10.75
CA ALA A 174 7.54 -12.51 12.17
C ALA A 174 8.20 -13.65 12.94
N ASP A 175 8.77 -13.35 14.11
CA ASP A 175 9.19 -14.39 15.06
C ASP A 175 8.02 -14.91 15.91
N ALA A 176 8.30 -15.88 16.77
CA ALA A 176 7.31 -16.47 17.67
C ALA A 176 6.72 -15.48 18.69
N ALA A 177 7.38 -14.33 18.91
CA ALA A 177 6.88 -13.26 19.77
C ALA A 177 6.07 -12.20 18.97
N GLY A 178 5.93 -12.36 17.65
CA GLY A 178 5.27 -11.40 16.77
C GLY A 178 6.17 -10.22 16.35
N THR A 179 7.46 -10.24 16.68
CA THR A 179 8.41 -9.20 16.28
C THR A 179 8.74 -9.37 14.81
N THR A 180 8.60 -8.29 14.03
CA THR A 180 8.88 -8.33 12.60
C THR A 180 10.31 -7.89 12.27
N TYR A 181 10.91 -8.51 11.25
CA TYR A 181 12.26 -8.17 10.77
C TYR A 181 12.46 -8.53 9.30
N LEU A 182 13.37 -7.81 8.62
CA LEU A 182 13.69 -8.00 7.21
C LEU A 182 15.05 -8.66 7.04
N LYS A 183 15.12 -9.79 6.33
CA LYS A 183 16.40 -10.40 5.93
C LYS A 183 16.21 -11.47 4.85
N TRP A 184 17.31 -12.02 4.35
CA TRP A 184 17.30 -13.35 3.73
C TRP A 184 17.73 -14.39 4.78
N GLN A 185 17.33 -15.66 4.61
CA GLN A 185 17.76 -16.75 5.49
C GLN A 185 18.11 -17.98 4.66
N SER A 186 19.07 -18.79 5.11
CA SER A 186 19.36 -20.09 4.49
C SER A 186 18.23 -21.08 4.70
N GLU A 187 17.57 -21.03 5.86
CA GLU A 187 16.48 -21.88 6.30
C GLU A 187 15.46 -21.04 7.07
N LEU A 188 14.17 -21.39 7.00
CA LEU A 188 13.13 -20.75 7.80
C LEU A 188 13.18 -21.30 9.23
N PRO A 189 13.51 -20.49 10.25
CA PRO A 189 13.62 -21.00 11.61
C PRO A 189 12.25 -21.43 12.16
N GLU A 190 12.25 -22.39 13.09
CA GLU A 190 11.01 -22.86 13.71
C GLU A 190 10.26 -21.71 14.40
N GLY A 191 8.93 -21.73 14.28
CA GLY A 191 8.05 -20.71 14.85
C GLY A 191 8.09 -19.35 14.14
N HIS A 192 8.87 -19.21 13.06
CA HIS A 192 8.86 -17.99 12.25
C HIS A 192 7.91 -18.11 11.07
N GLU A 193 7.34 -16.98 10.69
CA GLU A 193 6.39 -16.87 9.59
C GLU A 193 6.93 -15.91 8.54
N VAL A 194 6.77 -16.25 7.27
CA VAL A 194 7.01 -15.34 6.14
C VAL A 194 5.76 -14.49 5.95
N LEU A 195 5.87 -13.18 6.14
CA LEU A 195 4.74 -12.26 5.97
C LEU A 195 4.60 -11.74 4.53
N GLY A 196 5.72 -11.69 3.80
CA GLY A 196 5.73 -11.24 2.41
C GLY A 196 7.16 -11.07 1.89
N ARG A 197 7.29 -11.03 0.57
CA ARG A 197 8.59 -10.91 -0.11
C ARG A 197 8.92 -9.45 -0.40
N ILE A 198 10.18 -9.07 -0.17
CA ILE A 198 10.67 -7.76 -0.58
C ILE A 198 10.81 -7.72 -2.10
N MET A 199 10.15 -6.75 -2.72
CA MET A 199 10.11 -6.58 -4.18
C MET A 199 10.98 -5.42 -4.66
N LEU A 200 11.09 -4.36 -3.85
CA LEU A 200 11.88 -3.17 -4.17
C LEU A 200 12.26 -2.43 -2.88
N VAL A 201 13.44 -1.83 -2.85
CA VAL A 201 13.85 -0.85 -1.83
C VAL A 201 14.14 0.46 -2.54
N GLN A 202 13.44 1.52 -2.17
CA GLN A 202 13.63 2.86 -2.71
C GLN A 202 14.39 3.72 -1.69
N ILE A 203 15.55 4.18 -2.12
CA ILE A 203 16.39 5.13 -1.37
C ILE A 203 16.04 6.53 -1.87
N PRO A 204 15.91 7.53 -0.98
CA PRO A 204 15.65 8.90 -1.38
C PRO A 204 16.80 9.46 -2.22
N PHE A 205 16.56 10.60 -2.85
CA PHE A 205 17.65 11.32 -3.51
C PHE A 205 18.67 11.77 -2.45
N LEU A 206 19.92 11.30 -2.60
CA LEU A 206 21.05 11.74 -1.81
C LEU A 206 22.03 12.46 -2.73
N SER A 207 22.41 13.69 -2.41
CA SER A 207 23.33 14.50 -3.22
C SER A 207 24.72 13.87 -3.35
N THR A 208 25.07 12.96 -2.44
CA THR A 208 26.31 12.19 -2.42
C THR A 208 26.28 10.98 -3.35
N MET A 209 25.11 10.58 -3.84
CA MET A 209 24.99 9.47 -4.78
C MET A 209 25.09 9.98 -6.22
N GLY A 210 25.88 9.29 -7.04
CA GLY A 210 25.92 9.52 -8.49
C GLY A 210 24.54 9.42 -9.12
N LYS A 211 24.28 10.21 -10.18
CA LYS A 211 23.03 10.10 -10.94
C LYS A 211 22.94 8.69 -11.54
N LYS A 212 21.95 7.92 -11.12
CA LYS A 212 21.74 6.56 -11.63
C LYS A 212 21.22 6.58 -13.05
N THR A 213 21.80 5.73 -13.90
CA THR A 213 21.26 5.36 -15.22
C THR A 213 20.40 4.09 -15.18
N SER A 214 20.47 3.27 -14.11
CA SER A 214 19.66 2.05 -13.93
C SER A 214 19.15 1.87 -12.48
N GLY A 215 18.16 0.97 -12.32
CA GLY A 215 17.54 0.63 -11.03
C GLY A 215 18.38 -0.31 -10.14
N TRP A 216 19.50 -0.83 -10.63
CA TRP A 216 20.42 -1.67 -9.86
C TRP A 216 21.49 -0.79 -9.22
N MET A 217 21.63 -0.90 -7.90
CA MET A 217 22.57 -0.07 -7.16
C MET A 217 24.04 -0.51 -7.31
N GLU A 218 24.28 -1.76 -7.71
CA GLU A 218 25.61 -2.36 -7.83
C GLU A 218 26.25 -2.18 -9.22
N GLU A 219 25.49 -1.74 -10.24
CA GLU A 219 26.00 -1.54 -11.61
C GLU A 219 26.54 -0.13 -11.85
N ALA A 220 26.39 0.78 -10.89
CA ALA A 220 27.06 2.07 -10.93
C ALA A 220 28.46 1.89 -10.32
N ASP A 221 29.47 1.69 -11.19
CA ASP A 221 30.90 1.46 -10.90
C ASP A 221 31.61 2.53 -10.04
N ASP A 222 30.90 3.38 -9.30
CA ASP A 222 31.42 4.56 -8.61
C ASP A 222 31.65 4.39 -7.09
N TYR A 223 31.66 3.16 -6.55
CA TYR A 223 31.73 2.95 -5.08
C TYR A 223 32.99 2.25 -4.53
N SER A 224 34.12 2.32 -5.26
CA SER A 224 35.43 1.94 -4.73
C SER A 224 36.41 3.12 -4.75
N GLY A 225 36.11 4.17 -3.96
CA GLY A 225 36.99 5.31 -3.70
C GLY A 225 37.11 5.60 -2.22
#